data_AF-A0A928TMD8-F1
#
_entry.id   AF-A0A928TMD8-F1
#
_cell.length_a   1.000
_cell.length_b   1.000
_cell.length_c   1.000
_cell.angle_alpha   90.00
_cell.angle_beta   90.00
_cell.angle_gamma   90.00
#
_symmetry.space_group_name_H-M   'P 1'
#
loop_
_entity.id
_entity.type
_entity.pdbx_description
1 polymer ?
#
loop_
_entity_poly.entity_id
_entity_poly.type
_entity_poly.pdbx_seq_one_letter_code
_entity_poly.pdbx_strand_id
1 'polypeptide(L)'
;MIDATWILFIVASLVLIVTPGQDMVLVMSRSIAQGAHAGVATAAGVSVGLVGHTILATAGLGALLRASEWLFLALKLVGAVYLVYVGIQLLSTRHAELAFAGGARKSPGRLFVEGALSNLSNPKIAVFYFAFLPQFVTPGTAHPTLSIFVLGLVFAGLTFVVKGPVGLCAGMLSGALRSRPRALVWLTRTSGAVLVGLGVGLAFERRA
;
A
#
# COMPACT_ATOMS: atom_id res chain seq x y z
N MET A 1 -15.70 -8.16 -19.83
CA MET A 1 -16.50 -8.63 -18.67
C MET A 1 -15.57 -8.53 -17.46
N ILE A 2 -15.97 -7.84 -16.39
CA ILE A 2 -15.19 -7.86 -15.14
C ILE A 2 -15.35 -9.29 -14.59
N ASP A 3 -14.28 -10.07 -14.64
CA ASP A 3 -14.28 -11.43 -14.09
C ASP A 3 -14.15 -11.39 -12.54
N ALA A 4 -14.38 -12.54 -11.89
CA ALA A 4 -14.29 -12.63 -10.43
C ALA A 4 -12.89 -12.24 -9.90
N THR A 5 -11.85 -12.47 -10.69
CA THR A 5 -10.45 -12.15 -10.35
C THR A 5 -10.25 -10.65 -10.22
N TRP A 6 -10.82 -9.85 -11.12
CA TRP A 6 -10.78 -8.38 -11.02
C TRP A 6 -11.51 -7.86 -9.77
N ILE A 7 -12.65 -8.45 -9.40
CA ILE A 7 -13.37 -8.07 -8.18
C ILE A 7 -12.53 -8.38 -6.94
N LEU A 8 -11.98 -9.60 -6.86
CA LEU A 8 -11.10 -10.01 -5.77
C LEU A 8 -9.86 -9.12 -5.68
N PHE A 9 -9.27 -8.77 -6.82
CA PHE A 9 -8.14 -7.84 -6.89
C PHE A 9 -8.49 -6.47 -6.31
N ILE A 10 -9.61 -5.88 -6.75
CA ILE A 10 -10.05 -4.56 -6.27
C ILE A 10 -10.30 -4.61 -4.77
N VAL A 11 -11.02 -5.63 -4.28
CA VAL A 11 -11.31 -5.79 -2.85
C VAL A 11 -10.02 -5.92 -2.04
N ALA A 12 -9.11 -6.83 -2.43
CA ALA A 12 -7.85 -7.01 -1.74
C ALA A 12 -6.97 -5.75 -1.77
N SER A 13 -6.98 -5.05 -2.91
CA SER A 13 -6.29 -3.77 -3.08
C SER A 13 -6.82 -2.71 -2.12
N LEU A 14 -8.14 -2.53 -2.06
CA LEU A 14 -8.77 -1.57 -1.16
C LEU A 14 -8.44 -1.86 0.31
N VAL A 15 -8.53 -3.13 0.71
CA VAL A 15 -8.18 -3.57 2.08
C VAL A 15 -6.71 -3.19 2.41
N LEU A 16 -5.78 -3.46 1.49
CA LEU A 16 -4.36 -3.18 1.71
C LEU A 16 -4.01 -1.69 1.66
N ILE A 17 -4.71 -0.92 0.81
CA ILE A 17 -4.55 0.53 0.67
C ILE A 17 -5.07 1.23 1.92
N VAL A 18 -6.25 0.81 2.42
CA VAL A 18 -6.88 1.39 3.61
C VAL A 18 -6.04 1.11 4.86
N THR A 19 -5.38 -0.05 4.91
CA THR A 19 -4.44 -0.41 5.98
C THR A 19 -3.29 0.60 6.09
N PRO A 20 -3.24 1.47 7.12
CA PRO A 20 -2.12 2.31 7.46
C PRO A 20 -0.81 1.55 7.49
N GLY A 21 0.04 1.88 6.52
CA GLY A 21 1.47 1.62 6.54
C GLY A 21 2.23 2.94 6.58
N GLN A 22 3.53 2.89 6.31
CA GLN A 22 4.42 4.06 6.30
C GLN A 22 3.89 5.21 5.42
N ASP A 23 3.36 4.88 4.24
CA ASP A 23 2.88 5.87 3.28
C ASP A 23 1.58 6.56 3.71
N MET A 24 0.61 5.84 4.26
CA MET A 24 -0.63 6.41 4.81
C MET A 24 -0.33 7.29 6.03
N VAL A 25 0.57 6.82 6.91
CA VAL A 25 1.03 7.61 8.07
C VAL A 25 1.68 8.90 7.62
N LEU A 26 2.51 8.86 6.56
CA LEU A 26 3.12 10.05 5.99
C LEU A 26 2.07 11.02 5.43
N VAL A 27 1.10 10.52 4.64
CA VAL A 27 -0.02 11.33 4.10
C VAL A 27 -0.77 12.01 5.24
N MET A 28 -1.22 11.26 6.25
CA MET A 28 -1.93 11.82 7.40
C MET A 28 -1.08 12.82 8.19
N SER A 29 0.21 12.54 8.40
CA SER A 29 1.12 13.44 9.11
C SER A 29 1.29 14.77 8.37
N ARG A 30 1.47 14.73 7.04
CA ARG A 30 1.58 15.94 6.20
C ARG A 30 0.26 16.70 6.13
N SER A 31 -0.86 15.99 6.01
CA SER A 31 -2.19 16.58 6.09
C SER A 31 -2.43 17.35 7.38
N ILE A 32 -2.16 16.71 8.52
CA ILE A 32 -2.45 17.30 9.82
C ILE A 32 -1.46 18.44 10.13
N ALA A 33 -0.21 18.34 9.69
CA ALA A 33 0.82 19.36 9.94
C ALA A 33 0.69 20.59 9.02
N GLN A 34 0.38 20.40 7.73
CA GLN A 34 0.50 21.43 6.70
C GLN A 34 -0.79 21.66 5.90
N GLY A 35 -1.88 20.96 6.24
CA GLY A 35 -3.20 21.14 5.64
C GLY A 35 -3.53 20.15 4.53
N ALA A 36 -4.77 20.20 4.06
CA ALA A 36 -5.35 19.24 3.11
C ALA A 36 -4.53 19.11 1.80
N HIS A 37 -4.06 20.24 1.25
CA HIS A 37 -3.23 20.25 0.03
C HIS A 37 -1.91 19.50 0.21
N ALA A 38 -1.30 19.58 1.39
CA ALA A 38 -0.07 18.85 1.68
C ALA A 38 -0.32 17.33 1.70
N GLY A 39 -1.47 16.92 2.23
CA GLY A 39 -1.96 15.55 2.18
C GLY A 39 -2.12 15.02 0.76
N VAL A 40 -2.86 15.75 -0.07
CA VAL A 40 -3.13 15.36 -1.47
C VAL A 40 -1.84 15.30 -2.29
N ALA A 41 -0.94 16.28 -2.16
CA ALA A 41 0.35 16.27 -2.85
C ALA A 41 1.18 15.04 -2.45
N THR A 42 1.21 14.70 -1.16
CA THR A 42 1.89 13.50 -0.66
C THR A 42 1.23 12.23 -1.20
N ALA A 43 -0.11 12.15 -1.21
CA ALA A 43 -0.85 10.99 -1.72
C ALA A 43 -0.63 10.78 -3.23
N ALA A 44 -0.59 11.85 -4.01
CA ALA A 44 -0.22 11.81 -5.43
C ALA A 44 1.20 11.26 -5.61
N GLY A 45 2.14 11.71 -4.77
CA GLY A 45 3.49 11.19 -4.72
C GLY A 45 3.54 9.69 -4.46
N VAL A 46 2.82 9.22 -3.44
CA VAL A 46 2.69 7.78 -3.10
C VAL A 46 2.18 6.98 -4.30
N SER A 47 1.14 7.47 -4.99
CA SER A 47 0.60 6.83 -6.18
C SER A 47 1.57 6.78 -7.35
N VAL A 48 2.39 7.81 -7.55
CA VAL A 48 3.44 7.78 -8.58
C VAL A 48 4.60 6.85 -8.18
N GLY A 49 4.94 6.75 -6.89
CA GLY A 49 5.89 5.75 -6.39
C GLY A 49 5.49 4.32 -6.73
N LEU A 50 4.17 4.03 -6.73
CA LEU A 50 3.63 2.72 -7.13
C LEU A 50 3.86 2.39 -8.60
N VAL A 51 3.98 3.40 -9.47
CA VAL A 51 4.33 3.17 -10.88
C VAL A 51 5.75 2.63 -10.97
N GLY A 52 6.67 3.07 -10.10
CA GLY A 52 8.02 2.50 -10.00
C GLY A 52 8.00 1.01 -9.61
N HIS A 53 7.23 0.63 -8.58
CA HIS A 53 7.00 -0.78 -8.23
C HIS A 53 6.37 -1.56 -9.38
N THR A 54 5.42 -0.95 -10.10
CA THR A 54 4.79 -1.55 -11.28
C THR A 54 5.80 -1.86 -12.37
N ILE A 55 6.71 -0.94 -12.67
CA ILE A 55 7.78 -1.14 -13.65
C ILE A 55 8.72 -2.27 -13.19
N LEU A 56 9.17 -2.25 -11.94
CA LEU A 56 10.04 -3.29 -11.38
C LEU A 56 9.39 -4.68 -11.41
N ALA A 57 8.13 -4.76 -10.98
CA ALA A 57 7.32 -5.96 -11.01
C ALA A 57 7.13 -6.48 -12.45
N THR A 58 6.81 -5.59 -13.39
CA THR A 58 6.61 -5.94 -14.79
C THR A 58 7.90 -6.47 -15.43
N ALA A 59 9.04 -5.82 -15.16
CA ALA A 59 10.34 -6.24 -15.67
C ALA A 59 10.82 -7.58 -15.07
N GLY A 60 10.61 -7.79 -13.77
CA GLY A 60 11.14 -8.96 -13.05
C GLY A 60 10.19 -10.17 -13.00
N LEU A 61 8.93 -9.97 -12.65
CA LEU A 61 7.98 -11.06 -12.38
C LEU A 61 7.50 -11.76 -13.64
N GLY A 62 7.37 -11.06 -14.77
CA GLY A 62 6.92 -11.68 -16.03
C GLY A 62 7.89 -12.76 -16.54
N ALA A 63 9.20 -12.61 -16.27
CA ALA A 63 10.19 -13.64 -16.53
C ALA A 63 10.15 -14.74 -15.45
N LEU A 64 10.02 -14.34 -14.19
CA LEU A 64 10.00 -15.25 -13.04
C LEU A 64 8.85 -16.26 -13.08
N LEU A 65 7.64 -15.80 -13.42
CA LEU A 65 6.44 -16.62 -13.52
C LEU A 65 6.52 -17.67 -14.62
N ARG A 66 7.33 -17.43 -15.66
CA ARG A 66 7.58 -18.39 -16.73
C ARG A 66 8.69 -19.37 -16.39
N ALA A 67 9.56 -19.03 -15.43
CA ALA A 67 10.79 -19.77 -15.16
C ALA A 67 10.65 -20.81 -14.03
N SER A 68 9.92 -20.52 -12.94
CA SER A 68 9.87 -21.45 -11.80
C SER A 68 8.66 -21.27 -10.87
N GLU A 69 7.87 -22.34 -10.73
CA GLU A 69 6.79 -22.42 -9.73
C GLU A 69 7.31 -22.38 -8.29
N TRP A 70 8.47 -23.00 -8.03
CA TRP A 70 9.10 -23.01 -6.70
C TRP A 70 9.53 -21.62 -6.25
N LEU A 71 10.08 -20.82 -7.17
CA LEU A 71 10.52 -19.46 -6.86
C LEU A 71 9.33 -18.52 -6.59
N PHE A 72 8.22 -18.73 -7.30
CA PHE A 72 6.96 -18.07 -7.02
C PHE A 72 6.42 -18.44 -5.64
N LEU A 73 6.42 -19.73 -5.27
CA LEU A 73 6.01 -20.19 -3.95
C LEU A 73 6.88 -19.61 -2.84
N ALA A 74 8.20 -19.56 -3.03
CA ALA A 74 9.12 -18.96 -2.07
C ALA A 74 8.83 -17.47 -1.86
N LEU A 75 8.67 -16.69 -2.93
CA LEU A 75 8.30 -15.28 -2.85
C LEU A 75 6.97 -15.06 -2.13
N LYS A 76 5.99 -15.91 -2.44
CA LYS A 76 4.67 -15.88 -1.80
C LYS A 76 4.78 -16.09 -0.29
N LEU A 77 5.53 -17.10 0.15
CA LEU A 77 5.72 -17.40 1.58
C LEU A 77 6.51 -16.30 2.30
N VAL A 78 7.58 -15.78 1.68
CA VAL A 78 8.33 -14.63 2.21
C VAL A 78 7.41 -13.43 2.38
N GLY A 79 6.57 -13.17 1.37
CA GLY A 79 5.59 -12.09 1.43
C GLY A 79 4.56 -12.28 2.55
N ALA A 80 4.04 -13.49 2.72
CA ALA A 80 3.11 -13.83 3.79
C ALA A 80 3.71 -13.58 5.18
N VAL A 81 4.91 -14.12 5.43
CA VAL A 81 5.64 -13.92 6.70
C VAL A 81 5.89 -12.43 6.96
N TYR A 82 6.29 -11.70 5.92
CA TYR A 82 6.54 -10.26 6.04
C TYR A 82 5.29 -9.46 6.40
N LEU A 83 4.15 -9.75 5.77
CA LEU A 83 2.86 -9.10 6.10
C LEU A 83 2.44 -9.39 7.53
N VAL A 84 2.59 -10.64 8.00
CA VAL A 84 2.31 -11.00 9.40
C VAL A 84 3.24 -10.24 10.35
N TYR A 85 4.54 -10.17 10.06
CA TYR A 85 5.52 -9.44 10.86
C TYR A 85 5.16 -7.95 10.98
N VAL A 86 4.87 -7.27 9.87
CA VAL A 86 4.44 -5.86 9.88
C VAL A 86 3.12 -5.71 10.64
N GLY A 87 2.18 -6.63 10.43
CA GLY A 87 0.90 -6.62 11.12
C GLY A 87 1.04 -6.70 12.65
N ILE A 88 1.91 -7.59 13.15
CA ILE A 88 2.23 -7.73 14.58
C ILE A 88 2.87 -6.47 15.14
N GLN A 89 3.78 -5.83 14.40
CA GLN A 89 4.37 -4.55 14.82
C GLN A 89 3.30 -3.45 14.97
N LEU A 90 2.39 -3.33 14.01
CA LEU A 90 1.31 -2.35 14.08
C LEU A 90 0.34 -2.64 15.24
N LEU A 91 0.03 -3.91 15.51
CA LEU A 91 -0.78 -4.33 16.67
C LEU A 91 -0.12 -3.95 18.01
N SER A 92 1.21 -3.97 18.06
CA SER A 92 2.01 -3.66 19.25
C SER A 92 2.15 -2.16 19.51
N THR A 93 1.65 -1.29 18.62
CA THR A 93 1.74 0.16 18.73
C THR A 93 1.04 0.65 20.00
N ARG A 94 1.79 1.32 20.89
CA ARG A 94 1.27 1.95 22.13
C ARG A 94 1.02 3.45 21.98
N HIS A 95 1.79 4.10 21.11
CA HIS A 95 1.62 5.51 20.73
C HIS A 95 1.64 5.59 19.20
N ALA A 96 0.60 6.18 18.62
CA ALA A 96 0.63 6.58 17.23
C ALA A 96 1.36 7.92 17.17
N GLU A 97 2.70 7.87 17.08
CA GLU A 97 3.47 9.05 16.74
C GLU A 97 3.20 9.38 15.27
N LEU A 98 2.08 10.07 15.01
CA LEU A 98 2.11 11.00 13.90
C LEU A 98 3.17 12.01 14.28
N ALA A 99 4.30 12.00 13.58
CA ALA A 99 5.33 13.01 13.75
C ALA A 99 4.70 14.35 13.33
N PHE A 100 4.02 15.01 14.27
CA PHE A 100 3.61 16.39 14.20
C PHE A 100 4.86 17.26 14.36
N ALA A 101 5.91 16.97 13.60
CA ALA A 101 7.09 17.78 13.57
C ALA A 101 6.66 19.13 13.01
N GLY A 102 6.64 20.15 13.88
CA GLY A 102 6.45 21.56 13.55
C GLY A 102 7.63 22.11 12.73
N GLY A 103 8.01 21.39 11.68
CA GLY A 103 9.01 21.82 10.72
C GLY A 103 8.41 22.80 9.72
N ALA A 104 9.28 23.58 9.07
CA ALA A 104 8.91 24.53 8.04
C ALA A 104 7.95 23.93 7.00
N ARG A 105 6.99 24.74 6.54
CA ARG A 105 6.09 24.36 5.44
C ARG A 105 6.93 23.93 4.23
N LYS A 106 6.66 22.75 3.70
CA LYS A 106 7.34 22.20 2.52
C LYS A 106 6.52 22.55 1.29
N SER A 107 7.19 22.74 0.15
CA SER A 107 6.50 22.95 -1.13
C SER A 107 5.75 21.68 -1.54
N PRO A 108 4.63 21.80 -2.30
CA PRO A 108 3.89 20.64 -2.81
C PRO A 108 4.77 19.64 -3.58
N GLY A 109 5.73 20.14 -4.37
CA GLY A 109 6.68 19.28 -5.09
C GLY A 109 7.57 18.45 -4.16
N ARG A 110 8.04 19.02 -3.05
CA ARG A 110 8.84 18.26 -2.06
C ARG A 110 8.02 17.22 -1.33
N LEU A 111 6.75 17.53 -1.02
CA LEU A 111 5.81 16.60 -0.42
C LEU A 111 5.46 15.44 -1.35
N PHE A 112 5.28 15.73 -2.64
CA PHE A 112 5.11 14.73 -3.68
C PHE A 112 6.32 13.78 -3.75
N VAL A 113 7.54 14.32 -3.81
CA VAL A 113 8.76 13.50 -3.84
C VAL A 113 8.90 12.65 -2.57
N GLU A 114 8.61 13.21 -1.39
CA GLU A 114 8.60 12.45 -0.14
C GLU A 114 7.57 11.31 -0.16
N GLY A 115 6.38 11.55 -0.69
CA GLY A 115 5.37 10.51 -0.89
C GLY A 115 5.86 9.39 -1.81
N ALA A 116 6.47 9.74 -2.94
CA ALA A 116 7.00 8.78 -3.90
C ALA A 116 8.13 7.94 -3.30
N LEU A 117 9.10 8.58 -2.65
CA LEU A 117 10.22 7.89 -1.99
C LEU A 117 9.74 7.02 -0.82
N SER A 118 8.77 7.49 -0.04
CA SER A 118 8.18 6.70 1.04
C SER A 118 7.49 5.45 0.51
N ASN A 119 6.81 5.54 -0.64
CA ASN A 119 6.18 4.37 -1.25
C ASN A 119 7.19 3.42 -1.89
N LEU A 120 8.20 3.93 -2.60
CA LEU A 120 9.28 3.12 -3.18
C LEU A 120 10.04 2.32 -2.12
N SER A 121 10.28 2.94 -0.96
CA SER A 121 10.91 2.31 0.20
C SER A 121 9.95 1.47 1.04
N ASN A 122 8.65 1.42 0.71
CA ASN A 122 7.65 0.73 1.52
C ASN A 122 7.67 -0.79 1.25
N PRO A 123 8.19 -1.60 2.18
CA PRO A 123 8.32 -3.03 1.99
C PRO A 123 6.96 -3.75 1.95
N LYS A 124 5.89 -3.19 2.54
CA LYS A 124 4.51 -3.73 2.42
C LYS A 124 4.08 -3.76 0.96
N ILE A 125 4.39 -2.68 0.23
CA ILE A 125 3.99 -2.50 -1.16
C ILE A 125 4.83 -3.38 -2.06
N ALA A 126 6.16 -3.42 -1.85
CA ALA A 126 7.03 -4.32 -2.57
C ALA A 126 6.53 -5.77 -2.44
N VAL A 127 6.29 -6.23 -1.22
CA VAL A 127 5.76 -7.57 -0.97
C VAL A 127 4.43 -7.82 -1.67
N PHE A 128 3.48 -6.89 -1.63
CA PHE A 128 2.22 -7.04 -2.37
C PHE A 128 2.46 -7.21 -3.89
N TYR A 129 3.30 -6.37 -4.48
CA TYR A 129 3.60 -6.43 -5.91
C TYR A 129 4.27 -7.76 -6.31
N PHE A 130 5.20 -8.26 -5.50
CA PHE A 130 5.95 -9.48 -5.83
C PHE A 130 5.23 -10.78 -5.44
N ALA A 131 4.47 -10.79 -4.36
CA ALA A 131 3.83 -12.01 -3.83
C ALA A 131 2.34 -12.14 -4.21
N PHE A 132 1.63 -11.00 -4.32
CA PHE A 132 0.18 -10.96 -4.39
C PHE A 132 -0.33 -10.63 -5.79
N LEU A 133 0.25 -9.62 -6.43
CA LEU A 133 -0.18 -9.14 -7.75
C LEU A 133 -0.16 -10.23 -8.85
N PRO A 134 0.82 -11.16 -8.90
CA PRO A 134 0.81 -12.26 -9.85
C PRO A 134 -0.32 -13.29 -9.67
N GLN A 135 -1.03 -13.28 -8.53
CA GLN A 135 -2.15 -14.19 -8.27
C GLN A 135 -3.42 -13.77 -9.01
N PHE A 136 -3.49 -12.51 -9.44
CA PHE A 136 -4.61 -11.96 -10.20
C PHE A 136 -4.39 -12.02 -11.71
N VAL A 137 -3.27 -12.62 -12.14
CA VAL A 137 -3.00 -12.84 -13.56
C VAL A 137 -3.63 -14.16 -13.97
N THR A 138 -4.52 -14.13 -14.96
CA THR A 138 -5.19 -15.32 -15.50
C THR A 138 -4.16 -16.36 -15.96
N PRO A 139 -4.24 -17.63 -15.50
CA PRO A 139 -3.39 -18.70 -15.98
C PRO A 139 -3.50 -18.87 -17.50
N GLY A 140 -2.36 -19.10 -18.17
CA GLY A 140 -2.32 -19.31 -19.63
C GLY A 140 -2.52 -18.06 -20.49
N THR A 141 -2.56 -16.85 -19.90
CA THR A 141 -2.61 -15.60 -20.68
C THR A 141 -1.42 -15.48 -21.63
N ALA A 142 -1.66 -15.00 -22.86
CA ALA A 142 -0.62 -14.73 -23.85
C ALA A 142 0.32 -13.59 -23.43
N HIS A 143 -0.14 -12.69 -22.55
CA HIS A 143 0.58 -11.46 -22.19
C HIS A 143 0.62 -11.21 -20.66
N PRO A 144 1.29 -12.08 -19.87
CA PRO A 144 1.30 -11.97 -18.40
C PRO A 144 1.96 -10.68 -17.91
N THR A 145 3.00 -10.21 -18.61
CA THR A 145 3.69 -8.95 -18.33
C THR A 145 2.75 -7.74 -18.45
N LEU A 146 1.91 -7.72 -19.50
CA LEU A 146 0.93 -6.65 -19.68
C LEU A 146 -0.14 -6.70 -18.59
N SER A 147 -0.61 -7.88 -18.19
CA SER A 147 -1.56 -8.03 -17.08
C SER A 147 -1.02 -7.46 -15.77
N ILE A 148 0.23 -7.78 -15.42
CA ILE A 148 0.92 -7.23 -14.22
C ILE A 148 1.00 -5.71 -14.29
N PHE A 149 1.37 -5.17 -15.45
CA PHE A 149 1.48 -3.72 -15.65
C PHE A 149 0.13 -3.01 -15.44
N VAL A 150 -0.94 -3.52 -16.06
CA VAL A 150 -2.28 -2.94 -15.93
C VAL A 150 -2.79 -3.03 -14.49
N LEU A 151 -2.65 -4.19 -13.84
CA LEU A 151 -3.04 -4.36 -12.43
C LEU A 151 -2.29 -3.38 -11.53
N GLY A 152 -0.98 -3.19 -11.75
CA GLY A 152 -0.17 -2.22 -11.00
C GLY A 152 -0.62 -0.77 -11.20
N LEU A 153 -0.99 -0.37 -12.43
CA LEU A 153 -1.53 0.97 -12.69
C LEU A 153 -2.90 1.18 -12.04
N VAL A 154 -3.77 0.17 -12.07
CA VAL A 154 -5.07 0.21 -11.39
C VAL A 154 -4.87 0.35 -9.88
N PHE A 155 -3.93 -0.39 -9.29
CA PHE A 155 -3.59 -0.26 -7.88
C PHE A 155 -3.07 1.14 -7.51
N ALA A 156 -2.24 1.75 -8.37
CA ALA A 156 -1.76 3.12 -8.20
C ALA A 156 -2.91 4.15 -8.23
N GLY A 157 -3.85 3.98 -9.16
CA GLY A 157 -5.05 4.80 -9.27
C GLY A 157 -5.97 4.67 -8.05
N LEU A 158 -6.30 3.44 -7.65
CA LEU A 158 -7.07 3.15 -6.44
C LEU A 158 -6.40 3.75 -5.20
N THR A 159 -5.07 3.68 -5.13
CA THR A 159 -4.31 4.29 -4.02
C THR A 159 -4.55 5.78 -3.92
N PHE A 160 -4.60 6.49 -5.04
CA PHE A 160 -4.87 7.93 -5.02
C PHE A 160 -6.32 8.21 -4.62
N VAL A 161 -7.27 7.47 -5.19
CA VAL A 161 -8.71 7.59 -4.91
C VAL A 161 -9.02 7.35 -3.43
N VAL A 162 -8.26 6.52 -2.73
CA VAL A 162 -8.43 6.29 -1.29
C VAL A 162 -7.61 7.28 -0.45
N LYS A 163 -6.31 7.44 -0.72
CA LYS A 163 -5.42 8.24 0.13
C LYS A 163 -5.58 9.74 -0.06
N GLY A 164 -6.01 10.19 -1.25
CA GLY A 164 -6.35 11.58 -1.51
C GLY A 164 -7.44 12.11 -0.58
N PRO A 165 -8.64 11.47 -0.54
CA PRO A 165 -9.69 11.82 0.40
C PRO A 165 -9.28 11.69 1.87
N VAL A 166 -8.55 10.64 2.25
CA VAL A 166 -8.01 10.53 3.62
C VAL A 166 -7.11 11.73 3.94
N GLY A 167 -6.25 12.13 3.01
CA GLY A 167 -5.38 13.28 3.14
C GLY A 167 -6.15 14.61 3.25
N LEU A 168 -7.21 14.78 2.46
CA LEU A 168 -8.10 15.94 2.54
C LEU A 168 -8.78 16.02 3.91
N CYS A 169 -9.46 14.95 4.32
CA CYS A 169 -10.18 14.87 5.58
C CYS A 169 -9.26 15.08 6.78
N ALA A 170 -8.08 14.45 6.78
CA ALA A 170 -7.11 14.60 7.86
C ALA A 170 -6.57 16.04 7.98
N GLY A 171 -6.48 16.78 6.88
CA GLY A 171 -6.07 18.18 6.88
C GLY A 171 -7.18 19.10 7.38
N MET A 172 -8.41 18.90 6.91
CA MET A 172 -9.59 19.67 7.32
C MET A 172 -9.93 19.46 8.80
N LEU A 173 -9.78 18.22 9.29
CA LEU A 173 -10.08 17.83 10.68
C LEU A 173 -8.85 17.85 11.59
N SER A 174 -7.75 18.47 11.16
CA SER A 174 -6.46 18.45 11.85
C SER A 174 -6.54 18.86 13.32
N GLY A 175 -7.35 19.88 13.66
CA GLY A 175 -7.59 20.30 15.05
C GLY A 175 -8.27 19.22 15.92
N ALA A 176 -9.25 18.49 15.37
CA ALA A 176 -9.97 17.43 16.08
C ALA A 176 -9.17 16.11 16.16
N LEU A 177 -8.33 15.82 15.17
CA LEU A 177 -7.45 14.65 15.16
C LEU A 177 -6.31 14.80 16.17
N ARG A 178 -5.73 16.00 16.30
CA ARG A 178 -4.67 16.28 17.28
C ARG A 178 -5.12 16.09 18.73
N SER A 179 -6.40 16.27 19.02
CA SER A 179 -6.96 16.06 20.37
C SER A 179 -7.39 14.62 20.66
N ARG A 180 -7.23 13.67 19.71
CA ARG A 180 -7.67 12.26 19.85
C ARG A 180 -6.55 11.24 19.54
N PRO A 181 -5.45 11.22 20.31
CA PRO A 181 -4.33 10.29 20.08
C PRO A 181 -4.73 8.80 20.15
N ARG A 182 -5.76 8.46 20.95
CA ARG A 182 -6.29 7.08 21.01
C ARG A 182 -6.91 6.61 19.70
N ALA A 183 -7.56 7.50 18.94
CA ALA A 183 -8.18 7.13 17.66
C ALA A 183 -7.12 6.72 16.62
N LEU A 184 -5.98 7.43 16.62
CA LEU A 184 -4.84 7.12 15.75
C LEU A 184 -4.18 5.78 16.10
N VAL A 185 -4.08 5.46 17.39
CA VAL A 185 -3.58 4.16 17.85
C VAL A 185 -4.51 3.03 17.40
N TRP A 186 -5.83 3.20 17.57
CA TRP A 186 -6.80 2.19 17.12
C TRP A 186 -6.76 1.96 15.62
N LEU A 187 -6.71 3.04 14.82
CA LEU A 187 -6.62 2.96 13.37
C LEU A 187 -5.33 2.23 12.90
N THR A 188 -4.23 2.44 13.62
CA THR A 188 -2.96 1.72 13.37
C THR A 188 -3.08 0.23 13.70
N ARG A 189 -3.69 -0.11 14.86
CA ARG A 189 -3.85 -1.50 15.31
C ARG A 189 -4.82 -2.31 14.46
N THR A 190 -5.98 -1.75 14.09
CA THR A 190 -6.98 -2.46 13.25
C THR A 190 -6.36 -2.89 11.92
N SER A 191 -5.44 -2.08 11.42
CA SER A 191 -4.74 -2.32 10.17
C SER A 191 -3.63 -3.36 10.32
N GLY A 192 -2.98 -3.38 11.48
CA GLY A 192 -2.13 -4.50 11.88
C GLY A 192 -2.89 -5.84 11.82
N ALA A 193 -4.11 -5.89 12.35
CA ALA A 193 -4.95 -7.10 12.30
C ALA A 193 -5.27 -7.52 10.86
N VAL A 194 -5.62 -6.56 9.99
CA VAL A 194 -5.89 -6.80 8.57
C VAL A 194 -4.67 -7.38 7.85
N LEU A 195 -3.46 -6.86 8.10
CA LEU A 195 -2.24 -7.40 7.49
C LEU A 195 -1.89 -8.81 7.95
N VAL A 196 -2.12 -9.11 9.23
CA VAL A 196 -1.99 -10.48 9.73
C VAL A 196 -2.96 -11.40 8.98
N GLY A 197 -4.23 -10.97 8.84
CA GLY A 197 -5.23 -11.72 8.09
C GLY A 197 -4.83 -11.97 6.62
N LEU A 198 -4.38 -10.92 5.92
CA LEU A 198 -3.90 -11.04 4.53
C LEU A 198 -2.66 -11.94 4.41
N GLY A 199 -1.70 -11.82 5.33
CA GLY A 199 -0.51 -12.65 5.33
C GLY A 199 -0.81 -14.12 5.60
N VAL A 200 -1.73 -14.41 6.53
CA VAL A 200 -2.22 -15.77 6.79
C VAL A 200 -2.97 -16.31 5.58
N GLY A 201 -3.92 -15.56 5.03
CA GLY A 201 -4.65 -15.95 3.82
C GLY A 201 -3.71 -16.25 2.64
N LEU A 202 -2.72 -15.38 2.43
CA LEU A 202 -1.68 -15.56 1.43
C LEU A 202 -0.90 -16.86 1.62
N ALA A 203 -0.55 -17.25 2.85
CA ALA A 203 0.16 -18.49 3.11
C ALA A 203 -0.68 -19.74 2.76
N PHE A 204 -2.00 -19.68 2.96
CA PHE A 204 -2.92 -20.81 2.74
C PHE A 204 -3.60 -20.84 1.37
N GLU A 205 -3.55 -19.75 0.60
CA GLU A 205 -4.03 -19.71 -0.78
C GLU A 205 -3.39 -20.86 -1.57
N ARG A 206 -4.14 -21.63 -2.33
CA ARG A 206 -3.57 -22.59 -3.29
C ARG A 206 -3.84 -22.02 -4.68
N ARG A 207 -2.81 -21.99 -5.54
CA ARG A 207 -3.04 -21.70 -6.96
C ARG A 207 -3.95 -22.81 -7.48
N ALA A 208 -5.12 -22.43 -7.98
CA ALA A 208 -5.99 -23.29 -8.78
C ALA A 208 -5.47 -23.35 -10.22
#